data_AF-A0A919EUV9-F1
#
_entry.id   AF-A0A919EUV9-F1
#
_cell.length_a   1.000
_cell.length_b   1.000
_cell.length_c   1.000
_cell.angle_alpha   90.00
_cell.angle_beta   90.00
_cell.angle_gamma   90.00
#
_symmetry.space_group_name_H-M   'P 1'
#
loop_
_entity.id
_entity.type
_entity.pdbx_description
1 polymer ?
#
loop_
_entity_poly.entity_id
_entity_poly.type
_entity_poly.pdbx_seq_one_letter_code
_entity_poly.pdbx_strand_id
1 'polypeptide(L)'
;MNGDEQLLRGRVYGCDHDDPHPGPLPARIYATLVGGPLDGLLLDITGRTAEEHDGGVALATELSRWPGGRALYDPRADEPRPPGPGIACRLHYSGDTP
;
A
#
# COMPACT_ATOMS: atom_id res chain seq x y z
N MET A 1 -17.75 -10.51 -18.98
CA MET A 1 -16.80 -11.43 -18.33
C MET A 1 -15.41 -11.01 -18.77
N ASN A 2 -14.69 -10.27 -17.92
CA ASN A 2 -13.23 -10.12 -17.79
C ASN A 2 -13.11 -9.29 -16.50
N GLY A 3 -12.85 -9.87 -15.35
CA GLY A 3 -11.50 -9.90 -14.80
C GLY A 3 -11.19 -8.71 -13.86
N ASP A 4 -11.87 -7.57 -14.05
CA ASP A 4 -11.44 -6.27 -13.50
C ASP A 4 -12.22 -5.84 -12.23
N GLU A 5 -13.39 -6.43 -11.98
CA GLU A 5 -14.30 -6.03 -10.90
C GLU A 5 -14.03 -6.73 -9.56
N GLN A 6 -13.28 -7.84 -9.55
CA GLN A 6 -13.05 -8.66 -8.35
C GLN A 6 -11.62 -8.54 -7.76
N LEU A 7 -10.72 -7.81 -8.42
CA LEU A 7 -9.31 -7.64 -7.99
C LEU A 7 -9.07 -6.39 -7.12
N LEU A 8 -10.07 -5.51 -6.93
CA LEU A 8 -9.95 -4.21 -6.26
C LEU A 8 -10.64 -4.16 -4.88
N ARG A 9 -10.70 -5.30 -4.17
CA ARG A 9 -11.20 -5.40 -2.79
C ARG A 9 -10.22 -4.86 -1.73
N GLY A 10 -9.22 -4.08 -2.15
CA GLY A 10 -8.21 -3.50 -1.28
C GLY A 10 -8.65 -2.14 -0.78
N ARG A 11 -8.90 -2.00 0.52
CA ARG A 11 -9.09 -0.70 1.15
C ARG A 11 -7.78 0.09 1.01
N VAL A 12 -7.87 1.32 0.51
CA VAL A 12 -6.70 2.19 0.39
C VAL A 12 -6.37 2.75 1.78
N TYR A 13 -5.15 2.52 2.26
CA TYR A 13 -4.66 3.08 3.50
C TYR A 13 -4.67 4.61 3.43
N GLY A 14 -5.30 5.26 4.43
CA GLY A 14 -5.46 6.71 4.49
C GLY A 14 -6.68 7.27 3.75
N CYS A 15 -7.47 6.43 3.09
CA CYS A 15 -8.76 6.82 2.53
C CYS A 15 -9.84 6.69 3.61
N ASP A 16 -10.65 7.73 3.79
CA ASP A 16 -11.75 7.73 4.75
C ASP A 16 -12.80 6.69 4.34
N HIS A 17 -13.32 5.94 5.32
CA HIS A 17 -14.30 4.89 5.06
C HIS A 17 -15.66 5.47 4.60
N ASP A 18 -15.91 6.75 4.88
CA ASP A 18 -17.10 7.50 4.48
C ASP A 18 -16.96 8.13 3.09
N ASP A 19 -15.77 8.06 2.45
CA ASP A 19 -15.61 8.56 1.09
C ASP A 19 -16.48 7.72 0.13
N PRO A 20 -17.34 8.34 -0.69
CA PRO A 20 -18.25 7.61 -1.59
C PRO A 20 -17.51 6.83 -2.68
N HIS A 21 -16.20 7.06 -2.86
CA HIS A 21 -15.33 6.32 -3.77
C HIS A 21 -14.06 5.82 -3.06
N PRO A 22 -14.17 4.89 -2.08
CA PRO A 22 -13.03 4.45 -1.28
C PRO A 22 -12.16 3.39 -2.03
N GLY A 23 -12.44 3.19 -3.32
CA GLY A 23 -11.80 2.19 -4.16
C GLY A 23 -10.57 2.74 -4.89
N PRO A 24 -9.61 1.87 -5.24
CA PRO A 24 -8.46 2.25 -6.04
C PRO A 24 -8.87 2.83 -7.41
N LEU A 25 -8.37 4.02 -7.72
CA LEU A 25 -8.65 4.71 -8.97
C LEU A 25 -7.78 4.14 -10.10
N PRO A 26 -8.35 3.90 -11.30
CA PRO A 26 -7.63 3.32 -12.43
C PRO A 26 -6.61 4.27 -13.08
N ALA A 27 -6.45 5.50 -12.59
CA ALA A 27 -5.39 6.42 -13.01
C ALA A 27 -4.25 6.52 -11.96
N ARG A 28 -4.36 5.77 -10.87
CA ARG A 28 -3.45 5.82 -9.74
C ARG A 28 -2.61 4.55 -9.64
N ILE A 29 -1.52 4.67 -8.91
CA ILE A 29 -0.58 3.60 -8.67
C ILE A 29 -0.60 3.26 -7.19
N TYR A 30 -0.84 1.98 -6.91
CA TYR A 30 -0.94 1.47 -5.55
C TYR A 30 0.15 0.44 -5.25
N ALA A 31 0.59 0.40 -4.01
CA ALA A 31 1.44 -0.65 -3.49
C ALA A 31 0.67 -1.51 -2.48
N THR A 32 0.69 -2.83 -2.63
CA THR A 32 0.03 -3.72 -1.68
C THR A 32 0.90 -3.90 -0.45
N LEU A 33 0.35 -3.69 0.74
CA LEU A 33 1.01 -3.97 2.01
C LEU A 33 0.89 -5.47 2.32
N VAL A 34 2.03 -6.12 2.53
CA VAL A 34 2.12 -7.56 2.76
C VAL A 34 2.81 -7.83 4.09
N GLY A 35 2.13 -8.58 4.95
CA GLY A 35 2.57 -8.85 6.32
C GLY A 35 2.27 -7.70 7.28
N GLY A 36 2.47 -7.95 8.57
CA GLY A 36 2.23 -6.95 9.62
C GLY A 36 0.74 -6.62 9.83
N PRO A 37 0.44 -5.53 10.55
CA PRO A 37 -0.93 -5.17 10.93
C PRO A 37 -1.78 -4.60 9.80
N LEU A 38 -1.17 -4.15 8.70
CA LEU A 38 -1.85 -3.55 7.55
C LEU A 38 -1.87 -4.47 6.32
N ASP A 39 -1.66 -5.77 6.53
CA ASP A 39 -1.67 -6.78 5.48
C ASP A 39 -2.96 -6.73 4.63
N GLY A 40 -2.81 -6.75 3.32
CA GLY A 40 -3.91 -6.72 2.35
C GLY A 40 -4.46 -5.32 2.03
N LEU A 41 -3.92 -4.25 2.64
CA LEU A 41 -4.27 -2.87 2.30
C LEU A 41 -3.46 -2.35 1.11
N LEU A 42 -3.98 -1.35 0.43
CA LEU A 42 -3.32 -0.67 -0.68
C LEU A 42 -2.82 0.70 -0.24
N LEU A 43 -1.54 0.99 -0.44
CA LEU A 43 -0.99 2.33 -0.24
C LEU A 43 -0.99 3.08 -1.57
N ASP A 44 -1.58 4.27 -1.60
CA ASP A 44 -1.45 5.17 -2.74
C ASP A 44 -0.02 5.70 -2.82
N ILE A 45 0.69 5.33 -3.89
CA ILE A 45 2.04 5.81 -4.21
C ILE A 45 2.04 6.65 -5.50
N THR A 46 0.85 7.08 -5.94
CA THR A 46 0.70 7.93 -7.10
C THR A 46 1.53 9.20 -6.92
N GLY A 47 2.43 9.46 -7.87
CA GLY A 47 3.31 10.64 -7.83
C GLY A 47 4.57 10.51 -6.97
N ARG A 48 4.80 9.37 -6.27
CA ARG A 48 6.10 9.10 -5.64
C ARG A 48 7.12 8.67 -6.70
N THR A 49 8.35 9.18 -6.57
CA THR A 49 9.49 8.75 -7.38
C THR A 49 9.96 7.37 -6.95
N ALA A 50 10.74 6.69 -7.81
CA ALA A 50 11.29 5.37 -7.49
C ALA A 50 12.19 5.40 -6.25
N GLU A 51 12.93 6.50 -6.03
CA GLU A 51 13.80 6.68 -4.86
C GLU A 51 13.00 6.78 -3.54
N GLU A 52 11.88 7.51 -3.56
CA GLU A 52 10.95 7.60 -2.42
C GLU A 52 10.21 6.29 -2.15
N HIS A 53 10.17 5.39 -3.12
CA HIS A 53 9.62 4.05 -2.97
C HIS A 53 10.67 3.09 -2.39
N ASP A 54 11.91 3.14 -2.89
CA ASP A 54 13.04 2.28 -2.48
C ASP A 54 13.41 2.43 -1.00
N GLY A 55 13.23 3.62 -0.42
CA GLY A 55 13.50 3.89 0.99
C GLY A 55 12.51 3.29 2.00
N GLY A 56 11.47 2.59 1.54
CA GLY A 56 10.41 2.07 2.40
C GLY A 56 9.47 3.16 2.93
N VAL A 57 8.42 2.74 3.64
CA VAL A 57 7.39 3.63 4.17
C VAL A 57 7.02 3.26 5.61
N ALA A 58 6.96 4.28 6.46
CA ALA A 58 6.46 4.17 7.82
C ALA A 58 4.99 4.59 7.88
N LEU A 59 4.10 3.62 8.07
CA LEU A 59 2.65 3.86 8.15
C LEU A 59 2.21 3.92 9.60
N ALA A 60 1.64 5.04 10.01
CA ALA A 60 1.09 5.21 11.35
C ALA A 60 -0.12 4.29 11.52
N THR A 61 -0.08 3.42 12.51
CA THR A 61 -1.22 2.54 12.78
C THR A 61 -1.31 2.26 14.27
N GLU A 62 -2.52 2.39 14.80
CA GLU A 62 -2.85 2.03 16.18
C GLU A 62 -2.64 0.54 16.46
N LEU A 63 -2.51 -0.27 15.40
CA LEU A 63 -2.21 -1.69 15.44
C LEU A 63 -0.70 -1.99 15.52
N SER A 64 0.16 -0.96 15.53
CA SER A 64 1.61 -1.14 15.70
C SER A 64 1.93 -1.69 17.09
N ARG A 65 3.11 -2.31 17.24
CA ARG A 65 3.65 -2.76 18.54
C ARG A 65 3.66 -1.64 19.60
N TRP A 66 3.93 -0.41 19.16
CA TRP A 66 4.03 0.75 20.02
C TRP A 66 2.73 1.56 19.97
N PRO A 67 2.22 2.08 21.10
CA PRO A 67 1.05 2.96 21.10
C PRO A 67 1.36 4.24 20.32
N GLY A 68 0.72 4.43 19.17
CA GLY A 68 1.01 5.51 18.23
C GLY A 68 2.22 5.26 17.31
N GLY A 69 2.76 4.05 17.32
CA GLY A 69 3.89 3.64 16.49
C GLY A 69 3.55 3.54 15.01
N ARG A 70 4.59 3.30 14.22
CA ARG A 70 4.48 3.14 12.77
C ARG A 70 4.97 1.77 12.34
N ALA A 71 4.21 1.13 11.47
CA ALA A 71 4.62 -0.09 10.81
C ALA A 71 5.46 0.26 9.59
N LEU A 72 6.69 -0.25 9.53
CA LEU A 72 7.63 -0.07 8.43
C LEU A 72 7.38 -1.13 7.36
N TYR A 73 7.23 -0.69 6.14
CA TYR A 73 7.10 -1.54 4.97
C TYR A 73 8.15 -1.18 3.93
N ASP A 74 8.91 -2.17 3.48
CA ASP A 74 10.00 -1.99 2.54
C ASP A 74 9.67 -2.65 1.19
N PRO A 75 9.98 -2.02 0.05
CA PRO A 75 9.80 -2.66 -1.23
C PRO A 75 10.81 -3.80 -1.42
N ARG A 76 10.36 -4.88 -2.05
CA ARG A 76 11.32 -5.88 -2.53
C ARG A 76 11.91 -5.42 -3.86
N ALA A 77 13.23 -5.26 -3.89
CA ALA A 77 13.99 -5.00 -5.12
C ALA A 77 13.79 -6.09 -6.21
N ASP A 78 13.32 -7.28 -5.83
CA ASP A 78 13.11 -8.42 -6.72
C ASP A 78 11.72 -8.42 -7.42
N GLU A 79 10.79 -7.54 -7.04
CA GLU A 79 9.45 -7.53 -7.64
C GLU A 79 9.40 -6.61 -8.88
N PRO A 80 9.15 -7.19 -10.09
CA PRO A 80 9.04 -6.39 -11.30
C PRO A 80 7.77 -5.53 -11.25
N ARG A 81 7.95 -4.22 -11.35
CA ARG A 81 6.86 -3.25 -11.45
C ARG A 81 6.24 -3.32 -12.85
N PRO A 82 5.00 -3.77 -13.03
CA PRO A 82 4.34 -3.70 -14.32
C PRO A 82 4.12 -2.21 -14.67
N PRO A 83 4.46 -1.77 -15.89
CA PRO A 83 4.12 -0.44 -16.36
C PRO A 83 2.62 -0.42 -16.64
N GLY A 84 1.84 0.08 -15.68
CA GLY A 84 0.39 0.23 -15.85
C GLY A 84 -0.28 0.80 -14.59
N PRO A 85 -1.47 1.40 -14.75
CA PRO A 85 -2.29 1.76 -13.60
C PRO A 85 -2.74 0.53 -12.81
N GLY A 86 -2.89 0.66 -11.49
CA GLY A 86 -3.26 -0.44 -10.59
C GLY A 86 -2.18 -0.75 -9.54
N ILE A 87 -2.03 -2.03 -9.20
CA ILE A 87 -1.02 -2.49 -8.23
C ILE A 87 0.33 -2.56 -8.92
N ALA A 88 1.23 -1.64 -8.57
CA ALA A 88 2.57 -1.58 -9.11
C ALA A 88 3.55 -2.50 -8.38
N CYS A 89 3.50 -2.54 -7.05
CA CYS A 89 4.49 -3.22 -6.23
C CYS A 89 3.86 -3.77 -4.96
N ARG A 90 4.59 -4.63 -4.23
CA ARG A 90 4.24 -5.00 -2.87
C ARG A 90 5.30 -4.50 -1.90
N LEU A 91 4.85 -4.01 -0.76
CA LEU A 91 5.69 -3.56 0.33
C LEU A 91 5.57 -4.57 1.45
N HIS A 92 6.70 -5.12 1.87
CA HIS A 92 6.75 -6.14 2.90
C HIS A 92 6.99 -5.51 4.26
N TYR A 93 6.23 -5.97 5.26
CA TYR A 93 6.46 -5.54 6.64
C TYR A 93 7.87 -5.92 7.10
N SER A 94 8.66 -4.91 7.44
CA SER A 94 10.05 -5.06 7.89
C SER A 94 10.19 -4.90 9.40
N GLY A 95 9.21 -4.27 10.06
CA GLY A 95 9.20 -4.08 11.51
C GLY A 95 8.32 -2.92 11.94
N ASP A 96 8.34 -2.65 13.23
CA ASP A 96 7.64 -1.53 13.85
C ASP A 96 8.66 -0.54 14.43
N THR A 97 8.41 0.75 14.26
CA THR A 97 9.18 1.83 14.89
C THR A 97 8.29 2.59 15.88
N PRO A 98 8.84 2.98 17.04
CA PRO A 98 8.19 3.93 17.94
C PRO A 98 8.08 5.32 17.30
#